data_AF-A0A7S1RF07-F1
#
_entry.id   AF-A0A7S1RF07-F1
#
_cell.length_a   1.000
_cell.length_b   1.000
_cell.length_c   1.000
_cell.angle_alpha   90.00
_cell.angle_beta   90.00
_cell.angle_gamma   90.00
#
_symmetry.space_group_name_H-M   'P 1'
#
loop_
_entity.id
_entity.type
_entity.pdbx_description
1 polymer ?
#
loop_
_entity_poly.entity_id
_entity_poly.type
_entity_poly.pdbx_seq_one_letter_code
_entity_poly.pdbx_strand_id
1 'polypeptide(L)'
;MVFIVLIVAIILCLPPLQGFWQDIYPVLLYLTLAFAMKEFIRYVVMDMLLAEKGEIVYPGLFSLFWFILLLLNFVLGVSTAVFRSVFVLLWAIVSCCFVDFTLMSEPLVSWDSAYYSLLTMAYTHHVRRNPIKKAMVTSLFRHLQSMQKESPEESNSDGEAPVRATTPSSAAQSRIRARFWLALTLHHNPELRHLRKQRVGREQGPREEQDDPARPP
;
A
#
# COMPACT_ATOMS: atom_id res chain seq x y z
N MET A 1 -14.74 15.59 12.39
CA MET A 1 -15.80 16.29 13.16
C MET A 1 -16.13 17.64 12.55
N VAL A 2 -15.19 18.60 12.49
CA VAL A 2 -15.44 19.95 11.93
C VAL A 2 -15.99 19.92 10.50
N PHE A 3 -15.45 19.07 9.62
CA PHE A 3 -15.91 18.95 8.23
C PHE A 3 -17.34 18.42 8.09
N ILE A 4 -17.77 17.53 9.00
CA ILE A 4 -19.14 16.98 9.02
C ILE A 4 -20.12 18.04 9.52
N VAL A 5 -19.73 18.79 10.56
CA VAL A 5 -20.52 19.93 11.08
C VAL A 5 -20.67 21.01 10.00
N LEU A 6 -19.61 21.27 9.23
CA LEU A 6 -19.61 22.27 8.15
C LEU A 6 -20.51 21.83 6.98
N ILE A 7 -20.45 20.54 6.59
CA ILE A 7 -21.36 19.98 5.57
C ILE A 7 -22.82 20.04 6.04
N VAL A 8 -23.09 19.66 7.29
CA VAL A 8 -24.43 19.70 7.86
C VAL A 8 -24.94 21.14 7.98
N ALA A 9 -24.10 22.10 8.36
CA ALA A 9 -24.43 23.53 8.40
C ALA A 9 -24.67 24.10 7.00
N ILE A 10 -23.88 23.71 6.00
CA ILE A 10 -24.10 24.09 4.59
C ILE A 10 -25.44 23.54 4.10
N ILE A 11 -25.75 22.27 4.39
CA ILE A 11 -27.03 21.63 4.02
C ILE A 11 -28.21 22.29 4.73
N LEU A 12 -28.06 22.74 5.98
CA LEU A 12 -29.09 23.50 6.71
C LEU A 12 -29.31 24.92 6.17
N CYS A 13 -28.27 25.53 5.59
CA CYS A 13 -28.35 26.86 4.98
C CYS A 13 -28.87 26.85 3.53
N LEU A 14 -29.00 25.69 2.89
CA LEU A 14 -29.60 25.59 1.56
C LEU A 14 -31.13 25.77 1.65
N PRO A 15 -31.74 26.65 0.84
CA PRO A 15 -33.19 26.83 0.83
C PRO A 15 -33.89 25.52 0.44
N PRO A 16 -35.05 25.21 1.04
CA PRO A 16 -35.74 23.95 0.80
C PRO A 16 -36.13 23.83 -0.68
N LEU A 17 -35.48 22.92 -1.40
CA LEU A 17 -35.89 22.51 -2.74
C LEU A 17 -37.24 21.77 -2.62
N GLN A 18 -38.23 22.12 -3.43
CA GLN A 18 -39.60 21.59 -3.30
C GLN A 18 -39.69 20.05 -3.28
N GLY A 19 -40.60 19.52 -2.45
CA GLY A 19 -40.89 18.10 -2.31
C GLY A 19 -40.13 17.45 -1.15
N PHE A 20 -39.19 16.57 -1.48
CA PHE A 20 -38.50 15.68 -0.53
C PHE A 20 -37.74 16.39 0.60
N TRP A 21 -37.22 17.59 0.37
CA TRP A 21 -36.48 18.33 1.39
C TRP A 21 -37.36 18.85 2.52
N GLN A 22 -38.67 19.05 2.29
CA GLN A 22 -39.57 19.57 3.31
C GLN A 22 -39.78 18.55 4.45
N ASP A 23 -39.76 17.26 4.15
CA ASP A 23 -39.94 16.19 5.13
C ASP A 23 -38.64 15.88 5.90
N ILE A 24 -37.48 16.01 5.24
CA ILE A 24 -36.16 15.71 5.85
C ILE A 24 -35.62 16.87 6.68
N TYR A 25 -35.87 18.10 6.25
CA TYR A 25 -35.39 19.30 6.93
C TYR A 25 -35.72 19.34 8.43
N PRO A 26 -36.97 19.08 8.91
CA PRO A 26 -37.26 19.11 10.34
C PRO A 26 -36.48 18.03 11.10
N VAL A 27 -36.34 16.83 10.54
CA VAL A 27 -35.57 15.73 11.16
C VAL A 27 -34.10 16.13 11.33
N LEU A 28 -33.52 16.72 10.28
CA LEU A 28 -32.13 17.15 10.28
C LEU A 28 -31.90 18.30 11.28
N LEU A 29 -32.87 19.22 11.39
CA LEU A 29 -32.87 20.30 12.39
C LEU A 29 -32.97 19.78 13.82
N TYR A 30 -33.83 18.78 14.09
CA TYR A 30 -33.89 18.14 15.41
C TYR A 30 -32.57 17.46 15.77
N LEU A 31 -31.91 16.79 14.82
CA LEU A 31 -30.62 16.14 15.05
C LEU A 31 -29.50 17.14 15.33
N THR A 32 -29.44 18.26 14.60
CA THR A 32 -28.44 19.29 14.86
C THR A 32 -28.67 20.01 16.19
N LEU A 33 -29.93 20.27 16.54
CA LEU A 33 -30.28 20.82 17.84
C LEU A 33 -29.91 19.85 18.97
N ALA A 34 -30.19 18.55 18.82
CA ALA A 34 -29.81 17.52 19.79
C ALA A 34 -28.28 17.42 19.95
N PHE A 35 -27.53 17.54 18.85
CA PHE A 35 -26.07 17.59 18.89
C PHE A 35 -25.54 18.84 19.60
N ALA A 36 -26.09 20.02 19.29
CA ALA A 36 -25.73 21.27 19.95
C ALA A 36 -26.05 21.22 21.46
N MET A 37 -27.22 20.70 21.82
CA MET A 37 -27.63 20.49 23.20
C MET A 37 -26.70 19.52 23.92
N LYS A 38 -26.29 18.42 23.28
CA LYS A 38 -25.32 17.48 23.83
C LYS A 38 -24.00 18.17 24.16
N GLU A 39 -23.42 18.89 23.21
CA GLU A 39 -22.14 19.58 23.41
C GLU A 39 -22.26 20.71 24.44
N PHE A 40 -23.41 21.38 24.50
CA PHE A 40 -23.70 22.36 25.55
C PHE A 40 -23.75 21.71 26.93
N ILE A 41 -24.47 20.60 27.11
CA ILE A 41 -24.53 19.87 28.39
C ILE A 41 -23.13 19.38 28.78
N ARG A 42 -22.37 18.83 27.83
CA ARG A 42 -21.01 18.38 28.08
C ARG A 42 -20.12 19.54 28.56
N TYR A 43 -20.06 20.63 27.82
CA TYR A 43 -19.16 21.73 28.13
C TYR A 43 -19.58 22.52 29.37
N VAL A 44 -20.87 22.86 29.48
CA VAL A 44 -21.36 23.72 30.58
C VAL A 44 -21.62 22.91 31.85
N VAL A 45 -22.24 21.74 31.73
CA VAL A 45 -22.61 20.96 32.92
C VAL A 45 -21.44 20.11 33.39
N MET A 46 -20.82 19.32 32.52
CA MET A 46 -19.72 18.43 32.96
C MET A 46 -18.43 19.19 33.22
N ASP A 47 -17.97 20.00 32.26
CA ASP A 47 -16.63 20.59 32.34
C ASP A 47 -16.59 21.87 33.18
N MET A 48 -17.64 22.70 33.17
CA MET A 48 -17.65 23.97 33.90
C MET A 48 -18.28 23.88 35.30
N LEU A 49 -19.36 23.10 35.48
CA LEU A 49 -20.10 23.04 36.74
C LEU A 49 -19.72 21.86 37.64
N LEU A 50 -19.34 20.71 37.07
CA LEU A 50 -19.15 19.47 37.83
C LEU A 50 -17.69 19.04 37.99
N ALA A 51 -16.77 19.54 37.16
CA ALA A 51 -15.35 19.23 37.21
C ALA A 51 -14.53 20.47 37.61
N GLU A 52 -14.23 20.62 38.90
CA GLU A 52 -13.33 21.67 39.37
C GLU A 52 -11.92 21.08 39.50
N LYS A 53 -10.96 21.56 38.70
CA LYS A 53 -9.56 21.09 38.66
C LYS A 53 -9.39 19.57 38.43
N GLY A 54 -10.36 18.94 37.77
CA GLY A 54 -10.32 17.51 37.43
C GLY A 54 -10.91 16.59 38.51
N GLU A 55 -11.42 17.12 39.62
CA GLU A 55 -12.15 16.36 40.63
C GLU A 55 -13.67 16.55 40.48
N ILE A 56 -14.42 15.47 40.71
CA ILE A 56 -15.89 15.47 40.59
C ILE A 56 -16.49 15.99 41.90
N VAL A 57 -17.04 17.20 41.88
CA VAL A 57 -17.57 17.87 43.09
C VAL A 57 -18.87 17.23 43.56
N TYR A 58 -19.75 16.83 42.63
CA TYR A 58 -21.08 16.27 42.93
C TYR A 58 -21.31 14.93 42.21
N PRO A 59 -20.97 13.78 42.82
CA PRO A 59 -21.02 12.47 42.15
C PRO A 59 -22.44 12.02 41.77
N GLY A 60 -23.46 12.39 42.54
CA GLY A 60 -24.85 12.03 42.24
C GLY A 60 -25.39 12.74 40.99
N LEU A 61 -25.21 14.06 40.91
CA LEU A 61 -25.59 14.85 39.72
C LEU A 61 -24.76 14.43 38.50
N PHE A 62 -23.46 14.17 38.69
CA PHE A 62 -22.59 13.67 37.64
C PHE A 62 -23.12 12.38 37.02
N SER A 63 -23.49 11.39 37.85
CA SER A 63 -24.04 10.13 37.36
C SER A 63 -25.31 10.30 36.54
N LEU A 64 -26.22 11.19 36.96
CA LEU A 64 -27.47 11.47 36.26
C LEU A 64 -27.23 12.12 34.89
N PHE A 65 -26.45 13.19 34.84
CA PHE A 65 -26.13 13.86 33.57
C PHE A 65 -25.32 12.96 32.64
N TRP A 66 -24.45 12.13 33.20
CA TRP A 66 -23.69 11.15 32.42
C TRP A 66 -24.62 10.13 31.75
N PHE A 67 -25.62 9.64 32.48
CA PHE A 67 -26.62 8.73 31.92
C PHE A 67 -27.46 9.39 30.81
N ILE A 68 -27.87 10.66 31.00
CA ILE A 68 -28.56 11.44 29.96
C ILE A 68 -27.67 11.59 28.71
N LEU A 69 -26.39 11.92 28.89
CA LEU A 69 -25.42 12.02 27.79
C LEU A 69 -25.23 10.69 27.09
N LEU A 70 -25.22 9.58 27.83
CA LEU A 70 -25.12 8.23 27.26
C LEU A 70 -26.34 7.93 26.37
N LEU A 71 -27.56 8.19 26.86
CA LEU A 71 -28.79 8.03 26.07
C LEU A 71 -28.81 8.93 24.83
N LEU A 72 -28.40 10.19 24.97
CA LEU A 72 -28.34 11.14 23.85
C LEU A 72 -27.30 10.71 22.80
N ASN A 73 -26.15 10.19 23.24
CA ASN A 73 -25.15 9.60 22.35
C ASN A 73 -25.66 8.33 21.66
N PHE A 74 -26.51 7.53 22.30
CA PHE A 74 -27.09 6.35 21.66
C PHE A 74 -28.00 6.76 20.49
N VAL A 75 -28.89 7.72 20.70
CA VAL A 75 -29.79 8.25 19.64
C VAL A 75 -28.96 8.85 18.50
N LEU A 76 -28.00 9.73 18.82
CA LEU A 76 -27.10 10.31 17.81
C LEU A 76 -26.26 9.24 17.11
N GLY A 77 -25.82 8.21 17.84
CA GLY A 77 -25.06 7.08 17.33
C GLY A 77 -25.83 6.33 16.24
N VAL A 78 -27.09 6.00 16.49
CA VAL A 78 -27.97 5.35 15.49
C VAL A 78 -28.11 6.21 14.24
N SER A 79 -28.38 7.51 14.40
CA SER A 79 -28.50 8.44 13.27
C SER A 79 -27.20 8.54 12.46
N THR A 80 -26.05 8.63 13.14
CA THR A 80 -24.74 8.66 12.46
C THR A 80 -24.41 7.35 11.78
N ALA A 81 -24.86 6.21 12.29
CA ALA A 81 -24.69 4.91 11.66
C ALA A 81 -25.48 4.83 10.35
N VAL A 82 -26.73 5.31 10.33
CA VAL A 82 -27.53 5.38 9.09
C VAL A 82 -26.85 6.30 8.07
N PHE A 83 -26.42 7.49 8.48
CA PHE A 83 -25.71 8.42 7.60
C PHE A 83 -24.41 7.81 7.05
N ARG A 84 -23.64 7.13 7.90
CA ARG A 84 -22.42 6.42 7.49
C ARG A 84 -22.72 5.35 6.45
N SER A 85 -23.77 4.54 6.65
CA SER A 85 -24.16 3.50 5.70
C SER A 85 -24.52 4.07 4.33
N VAL A 86 -25.27 5.18 4.29
CA VAL A 86 -25.60 5.87 3.03
C VAL A 86 -24.34 6.42 2.37
N PHE A 87 -23.46 7.07 3.12
CA PHE A 87 -22.23 7.64 2.57
C PHE A 87 -21.27 6.55 2.04
N VAL A 88 -21.11 5.44 2.77
CA VAL A 88 -20.31 4.29 2.32
C VAL A 88 -20.91 3.67 1.07
N LEU A 89 -22.23 3.56 0.96
CA LEU A 89 -22.89 3.05 -0.24
C LEU A 89 -22.66 3.96 -1.45
N LEU A 90 -22.84 5.27 -1.29
CA LEU A 90 -22.58 6.25 -2.36
C LEU A 90 -21.12 6.23 -2.79
N TRP A 91 -20.21 6.20 -1.81
CA TRP A 91 -18.78 6.08 -2.08
C TRP A 91 -18.44 4.77 -2.78
N ALA A 92 -19.08 3.67 -2.40
CA ALA A 92 -18.89 2.37 -3.03
C ALA A 92 -19.33 2.40 -4.51
N ILE A 93 -20.47 3.02 -4.82
CA ILE A 93 -20.95 3.18 -6.21
C ILE A 93 -19.94 3.97 -7.05
N VAL A 94 -19.43 5.09 -6.53
CA VAL A 94 -18.40 5.89 -7.23
C VAL A 94 -17.11 5.09 -7.39
N SER A 95 -16.73 4.34 -6.35
CA SER A 95 -15.53 3.51 -6.33
C SER A 95 -15.59 2.34 -7.30
N CYS A 96 -16.78 1.78 -7.58
CA CYS A 96 -16.94 0.73 -8.59
C CYS A 96 -16.49 1.16 -10.00
N CYS A 97 -16.39 2.46 -10.27
CA CYS A 97 -15.85 2.97 -11.54
C CYS A 97 -14.32 2.93 -11.61
N PHE A 98 -13.63 2.71 -10.49
CA PHE A 98 -12.18 2.69 -10.38
C PHE A 98 -11.70 1.29 -9.98
N VAL A 99 -10.75 0.75 -10.74
CA VAL A 99 -10.19 -0.59 -10.48
C VAL A 99 -8.93 -0.51 -9.59
N ASP A 100 -8.38 0.69 -9.39
CA ASP A 100 -7.08 0.89 -8.75
C ASP A 100 -7.07 0.65 -7.23
N PHE A 101 -8.25 0.61 -6.59
CA PHE A 101 -8.38 0.38 -5.16
C PHE A 101 -9.54 -0.57 -4.86
N THR A 102 -9.45 -1.26 -3.72
CA THR A 102 -10.49 -2.17 -3.23
C THR A 102 -11.12 -1.61 -1.95
N LEU A 103 -12.43 -1.75 -1.83
CA LEU A 103 -13.20 -1.40 -0.62
C LEU A 103 -13.17 -2.53 0.42
N MET A 104 -12.75 -3.73 0.01
CA MET A 104 -12.70 -4.91 0.87
C MET A 104 -11.47 -4.84 1.78
N SER A 105 -11.58 -5.46 2.97
CA SER A 105 -10.43 -5.66 3.84
C SER A 105 -9.47 -6.69 3.24
N GLU A 106 -8.20 -6.65 3.66
CA GLU A 106 -7.11 -7.49 3.16
C GLU A 106 -7.45 -9.00 2.98
N PRO A 107 -8.13 -9.70 3.91
CA PRO A 107 -8.46 -11.11 3.71
C PRO A 107 -9.55 -11.36 2.66
N LEU A 108 -10.35 -10.34 2.33
CA LEU A 108 -11.50 -10.41 1.42
C LEU A 108 -11.17 -9.84 0.04
N VAL A 109 -9.93 -9.42 -0.20
CA VAL A 109 -9.47 -8.87 -1.49
C VAL A 109 -9.68 -9.86 -2.64
N SER A 110 -9.58 -11.16 -2.38
CA SER A 110 -9.81 -12.21 -3.38
C SER A 110 -11.26 -12.26 -3.90
N TRP A 111 -12.22 -11.67 -3.19
CA TRP A 111 -13.63 -11.62 -3.61
C TRP A 111 -13.91 -10.45 -4.56
N ASP A 112 -13.01 -9.45 -4.59
CA ASP A 112 -13.08 -8.33 -5.53
C ASP A 112 -12.45 -8.73 -6.87
N SER A 113 -13.27 -9.22 -7.79
CA SER A 113 -12.80 -9.74 -9.08
C SER A 113 -12.11 -8.67 -9.94
N ALA A 114 -12.57 -7.42 -9.86
CA ALA A 114 -12.00 -6.31 -10.61
C ALA A 114 -10.59 -6.01 -10.12
N TYR A 115 -10.43 -5.77 -8.83
CA TYR A 115 -9.12 -5.50 -8.24
C TYR A 115 -8.17 -6.69 -8.35
N TYR A 116 -8.66 -7.92 -8.16
CA TYR A 116 -7.84 -9.12 -8.29
C TYR A 116 -7.33 -9.35 -9.73
N SER A 117 -8.13 -9.00 -10.75
CA SER A 117 -7.68 -9.04 -12.14
C SER A 117 -6.55 -8.04 -12.42
N LEU A 118 -6.63 -6.82 -11.85
CA LEU A 118 -5.57 -5.83 -11.93
C LEU A 118 -4.29 -6.31 -11.23
N LEU A 119 -4.43 -6.90 -10.04
CA LEU A 119 -3.31 -7.41 -9.27
C LEU A 119 -2.61 -8.56 -9.99
N THR A 120 -3.36 -9.52 -10.53
CA THR A 120 -2.80 -10.64 -11.31
C THR A 120 -2.15 -10.16 -12.61
N MET A 121 -2.72 -9.15 -13.27
CA MET A 121 -2.10 -8.50 -14.43
C MET A 121 -0.77 -7.82 -14.04
N ALA A 122 -0.76 -7.02 -12.97
CA ALA A 122 0.43 -6.33 -12.49
C ALA A 122 1.53 -7.32 -12.07
N TYR A 123 1.16 -8.40 -11.37
CA TYR A 123 2.08 -9.48 -10.99
C TYR A 123 2.66 -10.16 -12.23
N THR A 124 1.82 -10.54 -13.19
CA THR A 124 2.26 -11.19 -14.43
C THR A 124 3.18 -10.27 -15.24
N HIS A 125 2.84 -8.98 -15.32
CA HIS A 125 3.66 -7.97 -15.97
C HIS A 125 5.02 -7.83 -15.27
N HIS A 126 5.05 -7.77 -13.93
CA HIS A 126 6.29 -7.70 -13.17
C HIS A 126 7.16 -8.96 -13.37
N VAL A 127 6.57 -10.16 -13.34
CA VAL A 127 7.30 -11.43 -13.51
C VAL A 127 7.88 -11.56 -14.92
N ARG A 128 7.08 -11.25 -15.96
CA ARG A 128 7.45 -11.44 -17.37
C ARG A 128 8.27 -10.28 -17.94
N ARG A 129 8.01 -9.05 -17.52
CA ARG A 129 8.59 -7.82 -18.07
C ARG A 129 9.38 -7.04 -17.01
N ASN A 130 10.11 -7.75 -16.15
CA ASN A 130 10.99 -7.09 -15.20
C ASN A 130 12.09 -6.30 -15.95
N PRO A 131 12.16 -4.96 -15.80
CA PRO A 131 13.08 -4.13 -16.55
C PRO A 131 14.54 -4.42 -16.20
N ILE A 132 14.84 -4.84 -14.97
CA ILE A 132 16.19 -5.19 -14.52
C ILE A 132 16.65 -6.47 -15.23
N LYS A 133 15.79 -7.50 -15.28
CA LYS A 133 16.10 -8.74 -16.02
C LYS A 133 16.31 -8.46 -17.50
N LYS A 134 15.45 -7.64 -18.11
CA LYS A 134 15.56 -7.26 -19.52
C LYS A 134 16.84 -6.48 -19.80
N ALA A 135 17.21 -5.52 -18.95
CA ALA A 135 18.45 -4.75 -19.06
C ALA A 135 19.68 -5.65 -18.92
N MET A 136 19.68 -6.56 -17.94
CA MET A 136 20.76 -7.53 -17.73
C MET A 136 20.93 -8.43 -18.97
N VAL A 137 19.85 -9.07 -19.46
CA VAL A 137 19.90 -9.93 -20.64
C VAL A 137 20.35 -9.15 -21.88
N THR A 138 19.85 -7.93 -22.08
CA THR A 138 20.28 -7.08 -23.20
C THR A 138 21.77 -6.74 -23.13
N SER A 139 22.28 -6.43 -21.92
CA SER A 139 23.70 -6.14 -21.72
C SER A 139 24.59 -7.36 -21.97
N LEU A 140 24.16 -8.54 -21.49
CA LEU A 140 24.87 -9.80 -21.72
C LEU A 140 24.84 -10.21 -23.19
N PHE A 141 23.69 -10.09 -23.85
CA PHE A 141 23.54 -10.44 -25.25
C PHE A 141 24.40 -9.54 -26.15
N ARG A 142 24.44 -8.23 -25.89
CA ARG A 142 25.34 -7.30 -26.60
C ARG A 142 26.80 -7.69 -26.43
N HIS A 143 27.20 -8.10 -25.22
CA HIS A 143 28.56 -8.56 -24.95
C HIS A 143 28.88 -9.88 -25.68
N LEU A 144 27.95 -10.83 -25.71
CA LEU A 144 28.11 -12.08 -26.45
C LEU A 144 28.21 -11.84 -27.96
N GLN A 145 27.36 -10.98 -28.53
CA GLN A 145 27.42 -10.61 -29.94
C GLN A 145 28.75 -9.94 -30.32
N SER A 146 29.29 -9.07 -29.45
CA SER A 146 30.61 -8.47 -29.71
C SER A 146 31.72 -9.52 -29.72
N MET A 147 31.65 -10.53 -28.84
CA MET A 147 32.64 -11.61 -28.79
C MET A 147 32.53 -12.56 -29.99
N GLN A 148 31.31 -12.81 -30.48
CA GLN A 148 31.09 -13.70 -31.62
C GLN A 148 31.47 -13.05 -32.96
N LYS A 149 31.29 -11.72 -33.09
CA LYS A 149 31.70 -10.98 -34.30
C LYS A 149 33.23 -10.87 -34.44
N GLU A 150 33.98 -11.10 -33.36
CA GLU A 150 35.45 -11.18 -33.37
C GLU A 150 35.98 -12.56 -33.77
N SER A 151 35.12 -13.57 -34.01
CA SER A 151 35.52 -14.83 -34.62
C SER A 151 35.49 -14.67 -36.15
N PRO A 152 36.64 -14.58 -36.84
CA PRO A 152 36.66 -14.30 -38.26
C PRO A 152 36.35 -15.58 -39.04
N GLU A 153 35.25 -15.57 -39.79
CA GLU A 153 35.23 -16.27 -41.06
C GLU A 153 36.23 -15.55 -41.99
N GLU A 154 37.39 -16.17 -42.16
CA GLU A 154 38.18 -16.25 -43.39
C GLU A 154 37.84 -15.21 -44.48
N SER A 155 38.24 -13.96 -44.29
CA SER A 155 38.43 -13.06 -45.42
C SER A 155 39.84 -13.28 -45.98
N ASN A 156 39.91 -14.04 -47.07
CA ASN A 156 41.01 -13.98 -48.03
C ASN A 156 41.34 -12.51 -48.34
N SER A 157 42.46 -12.01 -47.82
CA SER A 157 43.07 -10.75 -48.23
C SER A 157 44.47 -10.70 -47.64
N ASP A 158 45.46 -11.01 -48.47
CA ASP A 158 46.86 -10.75 -48.22
C ASP A 158 47.06 -9.28 -47.79
N GLY A 159 47.71 -9.06 -46.65
CA GLY A 159 48.08 -7.71 -46.19
C GLY A 159 48.01 -7.54 -44.67
N GLU A 160 49.12 -7.89 -44.01
CA GLU A 160 49.58 -7.37 -42.70
C GLU A 160 48.52 -7.25 -41.58
N ALA A 161 48.41 -8.32 -40.79
CA ALA A 161 47.54 -8.41 -39.62
C ALA A 161 48.06 -7.59 -38.41
N PRO A 162 47.19 -6.90 -37.64
CA PRO A 162 47.36 -6.82 -36.20
C PRO A 162 46.63 -8.02 -35.58
N VAL A 163 47.39 -9.08 -35.33
CA VAL A 163 46.95 -10.24 -34.54
C VAL A 163 46.68 -9.76 -33.11
N ARG A 164 45.43 -9.38 -32.80
CA ARG A 164 44.93 -9.34 -31.42
C ARG A 164 44.50 -10.74 -31.02
N ALA A 165 45.47 -11.65 -30.96
CA ALA A 165 45.30 -12.86 -30.18
C ALA A 165 44.97 -12.42 -28.75
N THR A 166 43.79 -12.80 -28.25
CA THR A 166 43.44 -12.66 -26.84
C THR A 166 44.40 -13.52 -26.03
N THR A 167 45.55 -12.94 -25.69
CA THR A 167 46.56 -13.65 -24.90
C THR A 167 45.92 -14.12 -23.60
N PRO A 168 46.24 -15.33 -23.10
CA PRO A 168 45.67 -15.87 -21.85
C PRO A 168 45.91 -14.94 -20.64
N SER A 169 46.91 -14.06 -20.74
CA SER A 169 47.20 -12.98 -19.79
C SER A 169 46.04 -12.00 -19.61
N SER A 170 45.31 -11.62 -20.67
CA SER A 170 44.18 -10.68 -20.61
C SER A 170 42.98 -11.26 -19.84
N ALA A 171 42.70 -12.56 -20.04
CA ALA A 171 41.66 -13.26 -19.30
C ALA A 171 42.01 -13.45 -17.81
N ALA A 172 43.29 -13.63 -17.48
CA ALA A 172 43.74 -13.67 -16.09
C ALA A 172 43.57 -12.29 -15.41
N GLN A 173 43.92 -11.20 -16.10
CA GLN A 173 43.75 -9.84 -15.58
C GLN A 173 42.28 -9.47 -15.36
N SER A 174 41.37 -9.86 -16.26
CA SER A 174 39.92 -9.60 -16.09
C SER A 174 39.35 -10.30 -14.86
N ARG A 175 39.80 -11.53 -14.57
CA ARG A 175 39.42 -12.28 -13.35
C ARG A 175 39.89 -11.59 -12.08
N ILE A 176 41.12 -11.05 -12.07
CA ILE A 176 41.64 -10.30 -10.92
C ILE A 176 40.79 -9.04 -10.69
N ARG A 177 40.51 -8.26 -11.74
CA ARG A 177 39.62 -7.09 -11.64
C ARG A 177 38.23 -7.47 -11.13
N ALA A 178 37.63 -8.55 -11.64
CA ALA A 178 36.34 -9.03 -11.17
C ALA A 178 36.36 -9.41 -9.68
N ARG A 179 37.45 -10.02 -9.19
CA ARG A 179 37.62 -10.33 -7.76
C ARG A 179 37.70 -9.05 -6.91
N PHE A 180 38.43 -8.03 -7.36
CA PHE A 180 38.49 -6.74 -6.66
C PHE A 180 37.13 -6.04 -6.64
N TRP A 181 36.41 -5.97 -7.76
CA TRP A 181 35.07 -5.42 -7.81
C TRP A 181 34.11 -6.15 -6.87
N LEU A 182 34.20 -7.49 -6.84
CA LEU A 182 33.40 -8.30 -5.93
C LEU A 182 33.72 -8.02 -4.46
N ALA A 183 35.01 -7.93 -4.10
CA ALA A 183 35.45 -7.59 -2.76
C ALA A 183 34.97 -6.19 -2.35
N LEU A 184 35.05 -5.21 -3.27
CA LEU A 184 34.57 -3.85 -3.06
C LEU A 184 33.05 -3.82 -2.80
N THR A 185 32.25 -4.53 -3.60
CA THR A 185 30.79 -4.62 -3.42
C THR A 185 30.45 -5.27 -2.09
N LEU A 186 31.14 -6.35 -1.69
CA LEU A 186 30.94 -7.01 -0.39
C LEU A 186 31.46 -6.18 0.79
N HIS A 187 32.42 -5.29 0.59
CA HIS A 187 32.87 -4.35 1.61
C HIS A 187 31.82 -3.28 1.90
N HIS A 188 31.21 -2.72 0.86
CA HIS A 188 30.16 -1.71 1.00
C HIS A 188 28.80 -2.30 1.43
N ASN A 189 28.55 -3.59 1.19
CA ASN A 189 27.29 -4.26 1.51
C ASN A 189 27.54 -5.49 2.40
N PRO A 190 27.70 -5.32 3.72
CA PRO A 190 28.08 -6.40 4.63
C PRO A 190 27.04 -7.53 4.70
N GLU A 191 25.74 -7.20 4.57
CA GLU A 191 24.63 -8.17 4.58
C GLU A 191 24.76 -9.25 3.49
N LEU A 192 25.32 -8.88 2.33
CA LEU A 192 25.50 -9.82 1.22
C LEU A 192 26.57 -10.87 1.50
N ARG A 193 27.47 -10.67 2.48
CA ARG A 193 28.53 -11.62 2.84
C ARG A 193 27.94 -12.90 3.42
N HIS A 194 26.99 -12.77 4.34
CA HIS A 194 26.32 -13.91 4.97
C HIS A 194 25.48 -14.68 3.95
N LEU A 195 24.68 -13.98 3.14
CA LEU A 195 23.86 -14.58 2.09
C LEU A 195 24.71 -15.32 1.04
N ARG A 196 25.86 -14.74 0.64
CA ARG A 196 26.80 -15.39 -0.28
C ARG A 196 27.37 -16.67 0.32
N LYS A 197 27.82 -16.64 1.58
CA LYS A 197 28.41 -17.81 2.26
C LYS A 197 27.37 -18.94 2.38
N GLN A 198 26.12 -18.61 2.72
CA GLN A 198 25.02 -19.58 2.77
C GLN A 198 24.73 -20.22 1.41
N ARG A 199 24.67 -19.42 0.33
CA ARG A 199 24.44 -19.94 -1.02
C ARG A 199 25.56 -20.88 -1.49
N VAL A 200 26.82 -20.47 -1.31
CA VAL A 200 27.98 -21.31 -1.69
C VAL A 200 28.01 -22.60 -0.86
N GLY A 201 27.67 -22.55 0.43
CA GLY A 201 27.55 -23.74 1.27
C GLY A 201 26.42 -24.69 0.84
N ARG A 202 25.27 -24.16 0.40
CA ARG A 202 24.13 -24.95 -0.09
C ARG A 202 24.41 -25.64 -1.43
N GLU A 203 25.20 -25.03 -2.30
CA GLU A 203 25.63 -25.65 -3.57
C GLU A 203 26.71 -26.74 -3.37
N GLN A 204 27.39 -26.76 -2.21
CA GLN A 204 28.44 -27.73 -1.87
C GLN A 204 27.99 -28.85 -0.92
N GLY A 205 26.79 -28.76 -0.33
CA GLY A 205 26.17 -29.86 0.41
C GLY A 205 25.70 -30.98 -0.53
N PRO A 206 25.57 -32.24 -0.06
CA PRO A 206 24.96 -33.28 -0.87
C PRO A 206 23.58 -32.80 -1.33
N ARG A 207 23.31 -32.90 -2.64
CA ARG A 207 21.96 -32.71 -3.19
C ARG A 207 21.08 -33.82 -2.61
N GLU A 208 20.56 -33.59 -1.41
CA GLU A 208 19.45 -34.38 -0.91
C GLU A 208 18.27 -34.08 -1.82
N GLU A 209 17.89 -35.13 -2.52
CA GLU A 209 16.72 -35.30 -3.36
C GLU A 209 15.48 -34.96 -2.52
N GLN A 210 14.94 -33.76 -2.68
CA GLN A 210 13.62 -33.42 -2.18
C GLN A 210 12.72 -33.10 -3.36
N ASP A 211 12.26 -34.19 -3.96
CA ASP A 211 11.06 -34.30 -4.75
C ASP A 211 9.87 -34.06 -3.80
N ASP A 212 9.15 -32.95 -3.96
CA ASP A 212 7.72 -32.91 -3.59
C ASP A 212 6.99 -31.76 -4.33
N PRO A 213 6.32 -32.05 -5.46
CA PRO A 213 5.52 -31.08 -6.21
C PRO A 213 4.09 -31.04 -5.68
N ALA A 214 3.87 -30.74 -4.39
CA ALA A 214 2.52 -30.65 -3.84
C ALA A 214 2.41 -29.74 -2.62
N ARG A 215 2.54 -28.43 -2.82
CA ARG A 215 1.89 -27.46 -1.93
C ARG A 215 1.39 -26.24 -2.70
N PRO A 216 0.09 -26.13 -2.98
CA PRO A 216 -0.51 -24.84 -3.30
C PRO A 216 -0.53 -23.96 -2.04
N PRO A 217 -0.63 -22.62 -2.20
CA PRO A 217 -0.51 -21.63 -1.12
C PRO A 217 -1.53 -21.81 0.01
#